data_AF-A0A6B3GWK2-F1
#
_entry.id   AF-A0A6B3GWK2-F1
#
_cell.length_a   1.000
_cell.length_b   1.000
_cell.length_c   1.000
_cell.angle_alpha   90.00
_cell.angle_beta   90.00
_cell.angle_gamma   90.00
#
_symmetry.space_group_name_H-M   'P 1'
#
loop_
_entity.id
_entity.type
_entity.pdbx_description
1 polymer ?
#
loop_
_entity_poly.entity_id
_entity_poly.type
_entity_poly.pdbx_seq_one_letter_code
_entity_poly.pdbx_strand_id
1 'polypeptide(L)'
;MRHVIALDVGGTGMKAALVGTDGTLLHEARRATDRERGAEAVIESILAFAADLRAHGEEHLGESAVAAGVAVPGIVDSARGIAVYAANLGWRDVPLRALLSERLGAIPVALGHDVRTGGLAEGRIGAGRSTDR
;
A
#
# COMPACT_ATOMS: atom_id res chain seq x y z
N MET A 1 -13.24 -4.53 14.39
CA MET A 1 -13.57 -5.31 13.16
C MET A 1 -12.28 -5.67 12.44
N ARG A 2 -12.04 -6.96 12.14
CA ARG A 2 -10.77 -7.40 11.54
C ARG A 2 -10.62 -6.89 10.10
N HIS A 3 -9.52 -6.19 9.82
CA HIS A 3 -9.30 -5.51 8.54
C HIS A 3 -7.81 -5.37 8.19
N VAL A 4 -7.52 -4.94 6.96
CA VAL A 4 -6.16 -4.68 6.45
C VAL A 4 -6.06 -3.25 5.89
N ILE A 5 -4.84 -2.72 5.84
CA ILE A 5 -4.54 -1.48 5.11
C ILE A 5 -4.19 -1.83 3.67
N ALA A 6 -4.80 -1.16 2.69
CA ALA A 6 -4.40 -1.21 1.29
C ALA A 6 -3.89 0.17 0.85
N LEU A 7 -2.69 0.25 0.28
CA LEU A 7 -2.15 1.46 -0.33
C LEU A 7 -1.84 1.25 -1.81
N ASP A 8 -2.22 2.23 -2.62
CA ASP A 8 -1.86 2.36 -4.03
C ASP A 8 -1.09 3.68 -4.20
N VAL A 9 0.20 3.57 -4.47
CA VAL A 9 1.10 4.71 -4.63
C VAL A 9 1.27 4.98 -6.12
N GLY A 10 0.77 6.11 -6.61
CA GLY A 10 1.01 6.59 -7.95
C GLY A 10 2.06 7.71 -8.01
N GLY A 11 2.41 8.14 -9.22
CA GLY A 11 3.36 9.23 -9.43
C GLY A 11 2.84 10.62 -8.99
N THR A 12 1.52 10.80 -8.91
CA THR A 12 0.88 12.08 -8.58
C THR A 12 0.07 12.02 -7.30
N GLY A 13 -0.57 10.89 -7.03
CA GLY A 13 -1.37 10.70 -5.82
C GLY A 13 -1.25 9.28 -5.29
N MET A 14 -1.54 9.17 -4.00
CA MET A 14 -1.68 7.94 -3.26
C MET A 14 -3.13 7.76 -2.87
N LYS A 15 -3.62 6.52 -2.93
CA LYS A 15 -4.91 6.11 -2.39
C LYS A 15 -4.65 5.11 -1.27
N ALA A 16 -5.46 5.17 -0.23
CA ALA A 16 -5.42 4.18 0.83
C ALA A 16 -6.83 3.79 1.26
N ALA A 17 -6.96 2.59 1.80
CA ALA A 17 -8.20 2.08 2.33
C ALA A 17 -7.99 1.16 3.53
N LEU A 18 -8.98 1.13 4.43
CA LEU A 18 -9.17 0.00 5.34
C LEU A 18 -10.18 -0.95 4.70
N VAL A 19 -9.79 -2.22 4.57
CA VAL A 19 -10.60 -3.25 3.89
C VAL A 19 -10.85 -4.41 4.84
N GLY A 20 -12.12 -4.75 5.04
CA GLY A 20 -12.54 -5.91 5.81
C GLY A 20 -12.05 -7.22 5.18
N THR A 21 -11.97 -8.29 5.97
CA THR A 21 -11.51 -9.61 5.48
C THR A 21 -12.44 -10.23 4.43
N ASP A 22 -13.68 -9.75 4.35
CA ASP A 22 -14.70 -10.10 3.36
C ASP A 22 -14.63 -9.24 2.08
N GLY A 23 -13.70 -8.28 2.02
CA GLY A 23 -13.56 -7.33 0.92
C GLY A 23 -14.37 -6.05 1.08
N THR A 24 -15.07 -5.86 2.20
CA THR A 24 -15.84 -4.64 2.45
C THR A 24 -14.91 -3.43 2.59
N LEU A 25 -15.21 -2.34 1.87
CA LEU A 25 -14.50 -1.07 2.03
C LEU A 25 -15.00 -0.36 3.30
N LEU A 26 -14.14 -0.25 4.32
CA LEU A 26 -14.49 0.32 5.62
C LEU A 26 -14.14 1.81 5.71
N HIS A 27 -13.05 2.21 5.05
CA HIS A 27 -12.59 3.58 4.97
C HIS A 27 -11.78 3.78 3.69
N GLU A 28 -11.86 4.96 3.08
CA GLU A 28 -10.98 5.37 1.98
C GLU A 28 -10.43 6.78 2.20
N ALA A 29 -9.19 6.98 1.75
CA ALA A 29 -8.51 8.28 1.81
C ALA A 29 -7.60 8.46 0.59
N ARG A 30 -7.27 9.72 0.28
CA ARG A 30 -6.33 10.07 -0.80
C ARG A 30 -5.36 11.16 -0.33
N ARG A 31 -4.14 11.13 -0.88
CA ARG A 31 -3.11 12.15 -0.67
C ARG A 31 -2.37 12.43 -1.97
N ALA A 32 -1.78 13.62 -2.09
CA ALA A 32 -0.80 13.88 -3.13
C ALA A 32 0.49 13.11 -2.81
N THR A 33 1.20 12.67 -3.85
CA THR A 33 2.52 12.02 -3.69
C THR A 33 3.61 13.05 -3.38
N ASP A 34 3.45 14.31 -3.84
CA ASP A 34 4.40 15.42 -3.70
C ASP A 34 5.84 15.05 -4.10
N ARG A 35 5.98 14.35 -5.23
CA ARG A 35 7.26 13.77 -5.69
C ARG A 35 8.36 14.80 -5.92
N GLU A 36 8.00 16.04 -6.19
CA GLU A 36 8.90 17.19 -6.34
C GLU A 36 9.68 17.50 -5.05
N ARG A 37 9.22 17.02 -3.89
CA ARG A 37 9.94 17.15 -2.61
C ARG A 37 11.04 16.11 -2.41
N GLY A 38 11.24 15.20 -3.37
CA GLY A 38 12.31 14.19 -3.33
C GLY A 38 11.88 12.83 -2.77
N ALA A 39 12.76 11.85 -2.94
CA ALA A 39 12.49 10.43 -2.68
C ALA A 39 12.16 10.16 -1.20
N GLU A 40 12.94 10.72 -0.29
CA GLU A 40 12.78 10.58 1.16
C GLU A 40 11.44 11.15 1.62
N ALA A 41 11.05 12.30 1.07
CA ALA A 41 9.77 12.93 1.38
C ALA A 41 8.58 12.07 0.92
N VAL A 42 8.69 11.39 -0.23
CA VAL A 42 7.67 10.45 -0.69
C VAL A 42 7.59 9.25 0.25
N ILE A 43 8.74 8.69 0.66
CA ILE A 43 8.79 7.56 1.60
C ILE A 43 8.11 7.94 2.92
N GLU A 44 8.47 9.07 3.52
CA GLU A 44 7.84 9.56 4.74
C GLU A 44 6.34 9.80 4.57
N SER A 45 5.91 10.36 3.43
CA SER A 45 4.48 10.54 3.14
C SER A 45 3.72 9.21 3.10
N ILE A 46 4.31 8.15 2.53
CA ILE A 46 3.73 6.79 2.53
C ILE A 46 3.64 6.24 3.95
N LEU A 47 4.71 6.35 4.73
CA LEU A 47 4.77 5.85 6.11
C LEU A 47 3.78 6.59 7.03
N ALA A 48 3.69 7.92 6.89
CA ALA A 48 2.71 8.72 7.61
C ALA A 48 1.28 8.34 7.20
N PHE A 49 1.03 8.17 5.89
CA PHE A 49 -0.30 7.79 5.43
C PHE A 49 -0.73 6.42 5.97
N ALA A 50 0.15 5.43 5.95
CA ALA A 50 -0.14 4.13 6.54
C ALA A 50 -0.39 4.22 8.06
N ALA A 51 0.39 5.03 8.79
CA ALA A 51 0.20 5.24 10.22
C ALA A 51 -1.15 5.90 10.54
N ASP A 52 -1.59 6.86 9.73
CA ASP A 52 -2.88 7.52 9.89
C ASP A 52 -4.05 6.54 9.66
N LEU A 53 -3.92 5.62 8.69
CA LEU A 53 -4.89 4.56 8.46
C LEU A 53 -4.95 3.59 9.65
N ARG A 54 -3.79 3.22 10.22
CA ARG A 54 -3.71 2.39 11.43
C ARG A 54 -4.42 3.05 12.62
N ALA A 55 -4.14 4.33 12.87
CA ALA A 55 -4.77 5.10 13.94
C ALA A 55 -6.29 5.23 13.72
N HIS A 56 -6.72 5.47 12.47
CA HIS A 56 -8.15 5.51 12.13
C HIS A 56 -8.85 4.18 12.45
N GLY A 57 -8.21 3.04 12.12
CA GLY A 57 -8.74 1.72 12.46
C GLY A 57 -8.87 1.51 13.97
N GLU A 58 -7.86 1.87 14.76
CA GLU A 58 -7.90 1.78 16.22
C GLU A 58 -9.05 2.60 16.81
N GLU A 59 -9.19 3.85 16.36
CA GLU A 59 -10.18 4.81 16.88
C GLU A 59 -11.62 4.47 16.45
N HIS A 60 -11.83 4.10 15.19
CA HIS A 60 -13.17 4.01 14.59
C HIS A 60 -13.67 2.57 14.42
N LEU A 61 -12.77 1.58 14.33
CA LEU A 61 -13.10 0.17 14.14
C LEU A 61 -12.80 -0.70 15.37
N GLY A 62 -12.25 -0.09 16.42
CA GLY A 62 -11.97 -0.69 17.73
C GLY A 62 -10.75 -1.61 17.79
N GLU A 63 -10.00 -1.76 16.70
CA GLU A 63 -8.77 -2.55 16.65
C GLU A 63 -7.83 -2.04 15.55
N SER A 64 -6.54 -2.34 15.67
CA SER A 64 -5.53 -2.03 14.65
C SER A 64 -5.64 -2.99 13.45
N ALA A 65 -5.25 -2.53 12.26
CA ALA A 65 -5.18 -3.39 11.09
C ALA A 65 -4.19 -4.55 11.29
N VAL A 66 -4.56 -5.76 10.84
CA VAL A 66 -3.76 -6.97 11.09
C VAL A 66 -2.63 -7.19 10.07
N ALA A 67 -2.69 -6.48 8.94
CA ALA A 67 -1.68 -6.52 7.87
C ALA A 67 -1.83 -5.29 6.96
N ALA A 68 -0.83 -5.06 6.11
CA ALA A 68 -0.90 -4.08 5.03
C ALA A 68 -0.49 -4.66 3.67
N GLY A 69 -1.09 -4.15 2.60
CA GLY A 69 -0.66 -4.38 1.22
C GLY A 69 -0.36 -3.05 0.55
N VAL A 70 0.78 -2.95 -0.12
CA VAL A 70 1.21 -1.72 -0.81
C VAL A 70 1.59 -2.02 -2.25
N ALA A 71 0.96 -1.28 -3.16
CA ALA A 71 1.26 -1.27 -4.58
C ALA A 71 2.06 -0.01 -4.94
N VAL A 72 3.17 -0.17 -5.66
CA VAL A 72 4.06 0.94 -6.06
C VAL A 72 4.48 0.80 -7.53
N PRO A 73 4.85 1.90 -8.20
CA PRO A 73 5.37 1.87 -9.56
C PRO A 73 6.81 1.37 -9.59
N GLY A 74 7.27 0.97 -10.78
CA GLY A 74 8.69 0.73 -11.06
C GLY A 74 9.11 -0.73 -10.96
N ILE A 75 10.31 -0.99 -10.45
CA ILE A 75 10.86 -2.33 -10.29
C ILE A 75 10.74 -2.72 -8.82
N VAL A 76 10.08 -3.83 -8.56
CA VAL A 76 9.80 -4.33 -7.21
C VAL A 76 10.35 -5.75 -7.08
N ASP A 77 11.20 -5.95 -6.08
CA ASP A 77 11.53 -7.27 -5.55
C ASP A 77 10.55 -7.59 -4.42
N SER A 78 9.44 -8.23 -4.78
CA SER A 78 8.40 -8.59 -3.82
C SER A 78 8.89 -9.61 -2.79
N ALA A 79 9.83 -10.49 -3.14
CA ALA A 79 10.33 -11.52 -2.23
C ALA A 79 11.15 -10.90 -1.10
N ARG A 80 12.05 -9.96 -1.42
CA ARG A 80 12.86 -9.23 -0.44
C ARG A 80 12.14 -8.02 0.15
N GLY A 81 11.03 -7.59 -0.44
CA GLY A 81 10.26 -6.43 0.01
C GLY A 81 10.93 -5.09 -0.31
N ILE A 82 11.66 -5.03 -1.43
CA ILE A 82 12.43 -3.86 -1.86
C ILE A 82 11.75 -3.21 -3.07
N ALA A 83 11.52 -1.90 -3.00
CA ALA A 83 11.23 -1.09 -4.18
C ALA A 83 12.57 -0.73 -4.83
N VAL A 84 13.01 -1.59 -5.74
CA VAL A 84 14.37 -1.59 -6.33
C VAL A 84 14.63 -0.30 -7.10
N TYR A 85 13.65 0.16 -7.88
CA TYR A 85 13.81 1.38 -8.67
C TYR A 85 12.47 1.98 -9.07
N ALA A 86 12.31 3.29 -8.93
CA ALA A 86 11.17 4.01 -9.49
C ALA A 86 11.62 5.39 -9.99
N ALA A 87 11.81 5.53 -11.30
CA ALA A 87 12.33 6.76 -11.91
C ALA A 87 11.49 7.99 -11.56
N ASN A 88 10.16 7.84 -11.59
CA ASN A 88 9.22 8.91 -11.31
C ASN A 88 9.19 9.34 -9.84
N LEU A 89 9.64 8.49 -8.91
CA LEU A 89 9.70 8.76 -7.46
C LEU A 89 11.14 8.98 -6.95
N GLY A 90 12.15 8.87 -7.81
CA GLY A 90 13.56 9.00 -7.44
C GLY A 90 14.10 7.86 -6.58
N TRP A 91 13.44 6.69 -6.57
CA TRP A 91 13.81 5.59 -5.68
C TRP A 91 14.92 4.72 -6.23
N ARG A 92 15.76 4.23 -5.30
CA ARG A 92 16.72 3.14 -5.51
C ARG A 92 16.84 2.31 -4.24
N ASP A 93 16.64 0.99 -4.37
CA ASP A 93 16.81 -0.01 -3.31
C ASP A 93 16.12 0.33 -1.98
N VAL A 94 14.90 0.87 -2.02
CA VAL A 94 14.15 1.28 -0.82
C VAL A 94 13.58 0.04 -0.13
N PRO A 95 13.92 -0.24 1.15
CA PRO A 95 13.42 -1.39 1.89
C PRO A 95 12.00 -1.16 2.43
N LEU A 96 11.08 -0.82 1.53
CA LEU A 96 9.77 -0.27 1.86
C LEU A 96 8.92 -1.19 2.74
N ARG A 97 9.01 -2.52 2.55
CA ARG A 97 8.31 -3.49 3.39
C ARG A 97 8.74 -3.38 4.86
N ALA A 98 10.04 -3.30 5.10
CA ALA A 98 10.59 -3.24 6.45
C ALA A 98 10.20 -1.92 7.13
N LEU A 99 10.37 -0.80 6.43
CA LEU A 99 10.00 0.53 6.92
C LEU A 99 8.51 0.62 7.31
N LEU A 100 7.63 0.09 6.45
CA LEU A 100 6.19 0.04 6.74
C LEU A 100 5.86 -0.90 7.88
N SER A 101 6.46 -2.09 7.92
CA SER A 101 6.20 -3.07 8.98
C SER A 101 6.57 -2.49 10.33
N GLU A 102 7.75 -1.87 10.46
CA GLU A 102 8.19 -1.17 11.66
C GLU A 102 7.23 -0.04 12.04
N ARG A 103 6.90 0.85 11.09
CA ARG A 103 5.98 1.98 11.32
C ARG A 103 4.59 1.53 11.79
N LEU A 104 4.14 0.36 11.36
CA LEU A 104 2.81 -0.17 11.64
C LEU A 104 2.77 -1.11 12.87
N GLY A 105 3.83 -1.17 13.67
CA GLY A 105 3.88 -2.00 14.88
C GLY A 105 4.23 -3.46 14.60
N ALA A 106 5.16 -3.70 13.67
CA ALA A 106 5.68 -5.01 13.26
C ALA A 106 4.63 -5.95 12.64
N ILE A 107 3.59 -5.41 12.01
CA ILE A 107 2.59 -6.23 11.29
C ILE A 107 3.14 -6.69 9.93
N PRO A 108 2.59 -7.79 9.36
CA PRO A 108 2.94 -8.23 8.01
C PRO A 108 2.60 -7.19 6.94
N VAL A 109 3.54 -6.94 6.03
CA VAL A 109 3.35 -6.06 4.88
C VAL A 109 3.67 -6.81 3.59
N ALA A 110 2.76 -6.79 2.62
CA ALA A 110 2.99 -7.26 1.26
C ALA A 110 3.33 -6.07 0.34
N LEU A 111 4.34 -6.23 -0.51
CA LEU A 111 4.75 -5.23 -1.50
C LEU A 111 4.61 -5.77 -2.92
N GLY A 112 3.90 -5.04 -3.77
CA GLY A 112 3.63 -5.41 -5.16
C GLY A 112 3.88 -4.28 -6.14
N HIS A 113 4.10 -4.64 -7.41
CA HIS A 113 4.06 -3.70 -8.52
C HIS A 113 2.61 -3.34 -8.82
N ASP A 114 2.32 -2.06 -9.04
CA ASP A 114 0.96 -1.54 -9.27
C ASP A 114 0.18 -2.29 -10.35
N VAL A 115 0.69 -2.42 -11.57
CA VAL A 115 -0.01 -3.08 -12.69
C VAL A 115 -0.24 -4.56 -12.43
N ARG A 116 0.73 -5.25 -11.78
CA ARG A 116 0.58 -6.69 -11.49
C ARG A 116 -0.45 -6.91 -10.39
N THR A 117 -0.45 -6.04 -9.38
CA THR A 117 -1.43 -6.05 -8.30
C THR A 117 -2.82 -5.72 -8.81
N GLY A 118 -2.94 -4.74 -9.71
CA GLY A 118 -4.19 -4.41 -10.41
C GLY A 118 -4.73 -5.57 -11.23
N GLY A 119 -3.89 -6.21 -12.05
CA GLY A 119 -4.29 -7.41 -12.81
C GLY A 119 -4.72 -8.58 -11.92
N LEU A 120 -4.04 -8.77 -10.77
CA LEU A 120 -4.46 -9.76 -9.78
C LEU A 120 -5.82 -9.42 -9.17
N ALA A 121 -6.08 -8.16 -8.86
CA ALA A 121 -7.37 -7.69 -8.34
C ALA A 121 -8.48 -7.89 -9.39
N GLU A 122 -8.27 -7.48 -10.63
CA GLU A 122 -9.22 -7.67 -11.72
C GLU A 122 -9.59 -9.14 -11.92
N GLY A 123 -8.61 -10.04 -11.88
CA GLY A 123 -8.87 -11.47 -12.01
C GLY A 123 -9.47 -12.13 -10.76
N ARG A 124 -9.51 -11.47 -9.60
CA ARG A 124 -10.08 -12.04 -8.36
C ARG A 124 -11.46 -11.49 -8.06
N ILE A 125 -11.62 -10.17 -8.18
CA ILE A 125 -12.81 -9.44 -7.76
C ILE A 125 -13.38 -8.54 -8.85
N GLY A 126 -12.61 -8.25 -9.91
CA GLY A 126 -13.02 -7.38 -11.01
C GLY A 126 -13.52 -8.12 -12.25
N ALA A 127 -13.28 -7.52 -13.41
CA ALA A 127 -13.84 -7.96 -14.69
C ALA A 127 -13.30 -9.32 -15.16
N GLY A 128 -12.12 -9.73 -14.68
CA GLY A 128 -11.47 -10.99 -15.03
C GLY A 128 -11.84 -12.18 -14.13
N ARG A 129 -12.79 -12.05 -13.20
CA ARG A 129 -13.14 -13.11 -12.24
C ARG A 129 -13.64 -14.41 -12.89
N SER A 130 -14.24 -14.31 -14.08
CA SER A 130 -14.86 -15.43 -14.80
C SER A 130 -14.17 -15.77 -16.11
N THR A 131 -12.97 -15.24 -16.34
CA THR A 131 -12.18 -15.56 -17.54
C THR A 131 -11.16 -16.64 -17.18
N ASP A 132 -11.10 -17.71 -17.96
CA ASP A 132 -10.09 -18.77 -17.79
C ASP A 132 -8.69 -18.17 -17.84
N ARG A 133 -7.83 -18.62 -16.91
CA ARG A 133 -6.44 -18.18 -16.75
C ARG A 133 -5.46 -19.15 -17.36
#